data_AF-X1D4A9-F1
#
_entry.id   AF-X1D4A9-F1
#
_cell.length_a   1.000
_cell.length_b   1.000
_cell.length_c   1.000
_cell.angle_alpha   90.00
_cell.angle_beta   90.00
_cell.angle_gamma   90.00
#
_symmetry.space_group_name_H-M   'P 1'
#
loop_
_entity.id
_entity.type
_entity.pdbx_description
1 polymer ?
#
loop_
_entity_poly.entity_id
_entity_poly.type
_entity_poly.pdbx_seq_one_letter_code
_entity_poly.pdbx_strand_id
1 'polypeptide(L)'
;FDLERDVVDVLKNRSRAGYKYHMIACSEGAYPDENSLKNHFKTISQETIDKLPKDTFGNPLLPLLNMSQILVKELTLREDLKEEFKKKGVDFGCRSVVLGHTMRAGTPTSFDRILGLRFGLAAMKLVINEEFGDMVSLQGNQIKKFSLEEGAKKKYIVSENDKMELRDLLVKVRYLSKQ
;
A
#
# COMPACT_ATOMS: atom_id res chain seq x y z
N PHE A 1 -4.38 -0.14 9.33
CA PHE A 1 -5.51 0.54 8.65
C PHE A 1 -6.78 0.01 9.24
N ASP A 2 -7.82 0.84 9.25
CA ASP A 2 -9.12 0.45 9.77
C ASP A 2 -10.01 0.01 8.62
N LEU A 3 -10.47 -1.23 8.65
CA LEU A 3 -11.29 -1.79 7.56
C LEU A 3 -12.62 -1.07 7.40
N GLU A 4 -13.27 -0.68 8.50
CA GLU A 4 -14.56 0.00 8.44
C GLU A 4 -14.37 1.40 7.85
N ARG A 5 -13.51 2.20 8.48
CA ARG A 5 -13.30 3.60 8.11
C ARG A 5 -12.64 3.75 6.73
N ASP A 6 -11.56 3.03 6.49
CA ASP A 6 -10.70 3.28 5.33
C ASP A 6 -11.19 2.55 4.06
N VAL A 7 -12.07 1.55 4.20
CA VAL A 7 -12.58 0.74 3.08
C VAL A 7 -14.10 0.73 3.01
N VAL A 8 -14.78 0.20 4.03
CA VAL A 8 -16.24 -0.05 3.96
C VAL A 8 -17.04 1.25 3.85
N ASP A 9 -16.75 2.24 4.69
CA ASP A 9 -17.44 3.53 4.67
C ASP A 9 -17.17 4.29 3.37
N VAL A 10 -15.94 4.21 2.86
CA VAL A 10 -15.59 4.78 1.56
C VAL A 10 -16.43 4.12 0.45
N LEU A 11 -16.55 2.79 0.42
CA LEU A 11 -17.37 2.10 -0.57
C LEU A 11 -18.86 2.48 -0.46
N LYS A 12 -19.41 2.52 0.76
CA LYS A 12 -20.80 2.94 1.00
C LYS A 12 -21.04 4.37 0.51
N ASN A 13 -20.16 5.30 0.85
CA ASN A 13 -20.30 6.70 0.44
C ASN A 13 -20.21 6.87 -1.07
N ARG A 14 -19.34 6.11 -1.75
CA ARG A 14 -19.27 6.10 -3.21
C ARG A 14 -20.50 5.50 -3.87
N SER A 15 -21.03 4.41 -3.32
CA SER A 15 -22.29 3.82 -3.77
C SER A 15 -23.44 4.83 -3.64
N ARG A 16 -23.55 5.50 -2.50
CA ARG A 16 -24.55 6.56 -2.25
C ARG A 16 -24.43 7.69 -3.25
N ALA A 17 -23.21 8.10 -3.58
CA ALA A 17 -22.90 9.08 -4.62
C ALA A 17 -23.11 8.57 -6.07
N GLY A 18 -23.65 7.36 -6.26
CA GLY A 18 -24.07 6.80 -7.54
C GLY A 18 -22.99 6.01 -8.29
N TYR A 19 -21.81 5.79 -7.70
CA TYR A 19 -20.77 4.99 -8.33
C TYR A 19 -21.06 3.49 -8.15
N LYS A 20 -21.14 2.75 -9.26
CA LYS A 20 -21.39 1.30 -9.26
C LYS A 20 -20.12 0.45 -9.17
N TYR A 21 -19.02 0.95 -9.74
CA TYR A 21 -17.76 0.21 -9.85
C TYR A 21 -16.63 0.87 -9.07
N HIS A 22 -15.77 0.03 -8.51
CA HIS A 22 -14.76 0.40 -7.53
C HIS A 22 -13.46 -0.34 -7.80
N MET A 23 -12.34 0.33 -7.59
CA MET A 23 -11.01 -0.27 -7.56
C MET A 23 -10.37 0.05 -6.22
N ILE A 24 -9.83 -0.97 -5.56
CA ILE A 24 -9.09 -0.84 -4.30
C ILE A 24 -7.64 -1.21 -4.62
N ALA A 25 -6.73 -0.26 -4.44
CA ALA A 25 -5.31 -0.52 -4.49
C ALA A 25 -4.83 -0.86 -3.07
N CYS A 26 -4.21 -2.03 -2.90
CA CYS A 26 -3.72 -2.52 -1.63
C CYS A 26 -2.24 -2.88 -1.77
N SER A 27 -1.38 -2.30 -0.92
CA SER A 27 0.05 -2.65 -0.88
C SER A 27 0.27 -4.02 -0.25
N GLU A 28 1.30 -4.76 -0.67
CA GLU A 28 1.68 -6.04 -0.05
C GLU A 28 1.97 -5.92 1.46
N GLY A 29 2.46 -4.77 1.91
CA GLY A 29 2.68 -4.46 3.32
C GLY A 29 1.48 -3.83 4.04
N ALA A 30 0.29 -3.81 3.44
CA ALA A 30 -0.89 -3.28 4.11
C ALA A 30 -1.26 -4.16 5.30
N TYR A 31 -1.44 -3.53 6.46
CA TYR A 31 -1.63 -4.22 7.72
C TYR A 31 -2.72 -3.53 8.56
N PRO A 32 -3.70 -4.28 9.11
CA PRO A 32 -4.76 -3.71 9.93
C PRO A 32 -4.19 -3.21 11.27
N ASP A 33 -4.77 -2.14 11.83
CA ASP A 33 -4.44 -1.81 13.22
C ASP A 33 -5.10 -2.80 14.19
N GLU A 34 -4.63 -2.84 15.43
CA GLU A 34 -5.07 -3.82 16.44
C GLU A 34 -6.59 -3.77 16.68
N ASN A 35 -7.14 -2.56 16.73
CA ASN A 35 -8.57 -2.35 16.95
C ASN A 35 -9.39 -2.91 15.78
N SER A 36 -9.01 -2.59 14.55
CA SER A 36 -9.67 -3.11 13.37
C SER A 36 -9.50 -4.62 13.25
N LEU A 37 -8.31 -5.16 13.52
CA LEU A 37 -8.05 -6.60 13.46
C LEU A 37 -8.97 -7.37 14.41
N LYS A 38 -9.20 -6.84 15.61
CA LYS A 38 -10.06 -7.46 16.61
C LYS A 38 -11.55 -7.36 16.27
N ASN A 39 -11.99 -6.21 15.76
CA ASN A 39 -13.42 -5.91 15.67
C ASN A 39 -14.00 -6.03 14.27
N HIS A 40 -13.19 -5.87 13.22
CA HIS A 40 -13.68 -5.72 11.85
C HIS A 40 -13.23 -6.83 10.90
N PHE A 41 -12.26 -7.68 11.29
CA PHE A 41 -11.84 -8.85 10.51
C PHE A 41 -12.40 -10.14 11.12
N LYS A 42 -12.95 -11.01 10.26
CA LYS A 42 -13.45 -12.35 10.63
C LYS A 42 -12.55 -13.49 10.13
N THR A 43 -11.75 -13.22 9.11
CA THR A 43 -10.98 -14.22 8.36
C THR A 43 -9.52 -14.31 8.81
N ILE A 44 -9.05 -13.32 9.55
CA ILE A 44 -7.71 -13.28 10.13
C ILE A 44 -7.77 -12.85 11.60
N SER A 45 -6.76 -13.26 12.35
CA SER A 45 -6.57 -12.91 13.76
C SER A 45 -5.09 -12.60 14.02
N GLN A 46 -4.77 -12.10 15.22
CA GLN A 46 -3.38 -11.89 15.63
C GLN A 46 -2.55 -13.19 15.53
N GLU A 47 -3.13 -14.33 15.91
CA GLU A 47 -2.48 -15.64 15.79
C GLU A 47 -2.12 -16.01 14.34
N THR A 48 -2.96 -15.60 13.37
CA THR A 48 -2.70 -15.83 11.94
C THR A 48 -1.44 -15.08 11.51
N ILE A 49 -1.23 -13.90 12.06
CA ILE A 49 -0.09 -13.03 11.75
C ILE A 49 1.16 -13.54 12.47
N ASP A 50 1.03 -13.93 13.73
CA ASP A 50 2.15 -14.42 14.53
C ASP A 50 2.75 -15.72 13.95
N LYS A 51 1.92 -16.52 13.27
CA LYS A 51 2.34 -17.73 12.54
C LYS A 51 3.02 -17.46 11.21
N LEU A 52 3.07 -16.21 10.73
CA LEU A 52 3.76 -15.90 9.48
C LEU A 52 5.26 -16.20 9.60
N PRO A 53 5.87 -16.78 8.56
CA PRO A 53 7.32 -16.91 8.50
C PRO A 53 7.98 -15.54 8.65
N LYS A 54 9.12 -15.53 9.34
CA LYS A 54 9.89 -14.31 9.59
C LYS A 54 11.09 -14.23 8.65
N ASP A 55 11.46 -13.02 8.25
CA ASP A 55 12.72 -12.77 7.54
C ASP A 55 13.94 -12.92 8.47
N THR A 56 15.14 -12.79 7.90
CA THR A 56 16.41 -12.84 8.65
C THR A 56 16.52 -11.75 9.73
N PHE A 57 15.69 -10.71 9.65
CA PHE A 57 15.61 -9.60 10.60
C PHE A 57 14.46 -9.77 11.61
N GLY A 58 13.78 -10.93 11.63
CA GLY A 58 12.71 -11.26 12.57
C GLY A 58 11.34 -10.67 12.23
N ASN A 59 11.18 -10.07 11.05
CA ASN A 59 9.92 -9.43 10.64
C ASN A 59 9.00 -10.42 9.94
N PRO A 60 7.68 -10.36 10.17
CA PRO A 60 6.74 -11.22 9.46
C PRO A 60 6.76 -10.92 7.94
N LEU A 61 6.76 -11.97 7.13
CA LEU A 61 6.68 -11.88 5.68
C LEU A 61 5.24 -11.53 5.25
N LEU A 62 4.88 -10.25 5.37
CA LEU A 62 3.57 -9.71 5.01
C LEU A 62 3.08 -10.05 3.59
N PRO A 63 3.94 -10.17 2.55
CA PRO A 63 3.47 -10.61 1.23
C PRO A 63 2.76 -11.98 1.25
N LEU A 64 3.12 -12.86 2.19
CA LEU A 64 2.48 -14.17 2.34
C LEU A 64 1.07 -14.10 2.96
N LEU A 65 0.78 -13.03 3.70
CA LEU A 65 -0.56 -12.79 4.24
C LEU A 65 -1.59 -12.59 3.12
N ASN A 66 -1.16 -12.05 1.98
CA ASN A 66 -1.99 -11.76 0.81
C ASN A 66 -3.24 -10.96 1.18
N MET A 67 -3.01 -9.76 1.71
CA MET A 67 -4.06 -8.85 2.18
C MET A 67 -5.15 -8.59 1.13
N SER A 68 -4.81 -8.62 -0.16
CA SER A 68 -5.80 -8.46 -1.23
C SER A 68 -6.88 -9.55 -1.21
N GLN A 69 -6.50 -10.81 -0.99
CA GLN A 69 -7.45 -11.92 -0.92
C GLN A 69 -8.25 -11.89 0.38
N ILE A 70 -7.62 -11.50 1.49
CA ILE A 70 -8.30 -11.28 2.77
C ILE A 70 -9.39 -10.22 2.60
N LEU A 71 -9.07 -9.06 2.02
CA LEU A 71 -10.05 -8.00 1.75
C LEU A 71 -11.22 -8.51 0.91
N VAL A 72 -10.98 -9.30 -0.15
CA VAL A 72 -12.08 -9.91 -0.92
C VAL A 72 -12.96 -10.77 -0.04
N LYS A 73 -12.38 -11.65 0.79
CA LYS A 73 -13.15 -12.54 1.68
C LYS A 73 -13.96 -11.73 2.69
N GLU A 74 -13.34 -10.77 3.37
CA GLU A 74 -14.01 -9.90 4.36
C GLU A 74 -15.17 -9.12 3.74
N LEU A 75 -14.94 -8.47 2.59
CA LEU A 75 -15.97 -7.69 1.90
C LEU A 75 -17.10 -8.58 1.36
N THR A 76 -16.81 -9.83 0.98
CA THR A 76 -17.83 -10.78 0.51
C THR A 76 -18.74 -11.28 1.65
N LEU A 77 -18.24 -11.30 2.89
CA LEU A 77 -19.01 -11.69 4.09
C LEU A 77 -19.91 -10.56 4.63
N ARG A 78 -19.85 -9.36 4.05
CA ARG A 78 -20.55 -8.16 4.51
C ARG A 78 -21.93 -8.02 3.86
N GLU A 79 -22.98 -8.35 4.61
CA GLU A 79 -24.37 -8.23 4.15
C GLU A 79 -24.80 -6.77 3.95
N ASP A 80 -24.31 -5.86 4.79
CA ASP A 80 -24.55 -4.42 4.69
C ASP A 80 -24.05 -3.83 3.36
N LEU A 81 -22.90 -4.29 2.86
CA LEU A 81 -22.41 -3.90 1.54
C LEU A 81 -23.26 -4.49 0.42
N LYS A 82 -23.67 -5.76 0.53
CA LYS A 82 -24.54 -6.39 -0.48
C LYS A 82 -25.85 -5.63 -0.61
N GLU A 83 -26.49 -5.28 0.50
CA GLU A 83 -27.72 -4.49 0.50
C GLU A 83 -27.52 -3.08 -0.08
N GLU A 84 -26.44 -2.39 0.31
CA GLU A 84 -26.13 -1.04 -0.19
C GLU A 84 -25.97 -1.02 -1.72
N PHE A 85 -25.24 -1.99 -2.29
CA PHE A 85 -25.05 -2.09 -3.73
C PHE A 85 -26.30 -2.58 -4.47
N LYS A 86 -27.08 -3.48 -3.85
CA LYS A 86 -28.37 -3.94 -4.40
C LYS A 86 -29.37 -2.80 -4.56
N LYS A 87 -29.40 -1.83 -3.62
CA LYS A 87 -30.20 -0.59 -3.75
C LYS A 87 -29.83 0.24 -4.99
N LYS A 88 -28.63 0.04 -5.54
CA LYS A 88 -28.16 0.69 -6.79
C LYS A 88 -28.34 -0.19 -8.02
N GLY A 89 -29.04 -1.32 -7.89
CA GLY A 89 -29.29 -2.27 -8.97
C GLY A 89 -28.04 -3.02 -9.40
N VAL A 90 -27.13 -3.31 -8.46
CA VAL A 90 -25.88 -4.04 -8.73
C VAL A 90 -25.73 -5.16 -7.70
N ASP A 91 -25.51 -6.38 -8.17
CA ASP A 91 -25.10 -7.48 -7.29
C ASP A 91 -23.65 -7.29 -6.86
N PHE A 92 -23.41 -7.38 -5.55
CA PHE A 92 -22.08 -7.14 -5.00
C PHE A 92 -21.14 -8.30 -5.33
N GLY A 93 -20.04 -8.00 -6.02
CA GLY A 93 -18.96 -8.94 -6.31
C GLY A 93 -17.60 -8.25 -6.16
N CYS A 94 -16.67 -8.95 -5.52
CA CYS A 94 -15.31 -8.46 -5.30
C CYS A 94 -14.30 -9.50 -5.82
N ARG A 95 -13.25 -9.03 -6.49
CA ARG A 95 -12.17 -9.88 -7.02
C ARG A 95 -10.83 -9.18 -6.77
N SER A 96 -9.79 -9.96 -6.53
CA SER A 96 -8.42 -9.46 -6.38
C SER A 96 -7.54 -9.94 -7.53
N VAL A 97 -6.57 -9.10 -7.89
CA VAL A 97 -5.49 -9.41 -8.82
C VAL A 97 -4.20 -8.96 -8.17
N VAL A 98 -3.23 -9.86 -8.05
CA VAL A 98 -1.91 -9.58 -7.48
C VAL A 98 -0.92 -9.48 -8.64
N LEU A 99 -0.43 -8.27 -8.90
CA LEU A 99 0.45 -7.98 -10.05
C LEU A 99 1.95 -8.14 -9.74
N GLY A 100 2.33 -8.53 -8.52
CA GLY A 100 3.71 -8.45 -8.01
C GLY A 100 4.77 -9.05 -8.94
N HIS A 101 4.59 -10.29 -9.39
CA HIS A 101 5.54 -10.95 -10.29
C HIS A 101 5.64 -10.26 -11.66
N THR A 102 4.50 -9.89 -12.25
CA THR A 102 4.44 -9.22 -13.55
C THR A 102 5.08 -7.84 -13.51
N MET A 103 4.84 -7.07 -12.45
CA MET A 103 5.42 -5.72 -12.29
C MET A 103 6.93 -5.76 -12.07
N ARG A 104 7.44 -6.75 -11.33
CA ARG A 104 8.89 -6.89 -11.06
C ARG A 104 9.67 -7.47 -12.24
N ALA A 105 9.01 -8.24 -13.12
CA ALA A 105 9.61 -8.83 -14.32
C ALA A 105 9.48 -7.95 -15.57
N GLY A 106 8.94 -6.74 -15.46
CA GLY A 106 8.80 -5.80 -16.58
C GLY A 106 10.14 -5.31 -17.11
N THR A 107 10.17 -4.90 -18.38
CA THR A 107 11.35 -4.24 -18.96
C THR A 107 11.52 -2.84 -18.34
N PRO A 108 12.72 -2.47 -17.83
CA PRO A 108 12.96 -1.15 -17.27
C PRO A 108 12.69 -0.03 -18.28
N THR A 109 12.06 1.05 -17.81
CA THR A 109 11.76 2.23 -18.64
C THR A 109 13.05 2.97 -19.01
N SER A 110 12.98 3.91 -19.98
CA SER A 110 14.10 4.79 -20.29
C SER A 110 14.58 5.58 -19.07
N PHE A 111 13.64 6.00 -18.21
CA PHE A 111 13.96 6.66 -16.95
C PHE A 111 14.76 5.74 -16.01
N ASP A 112 14.29 4.51 -15.79
CA ASP A 112 14.97 3.54 -14.91
C ASP A 112 16.39 3.23 -15.39
N ARG A 113 16.58 3.09 -16.71
CA ARG A 113 17.89 2.84 -17.33
C ARG A 113 18.85 4.00 -17.10
N ILE A 114 18.40 5.23 -17.34
CA ILE A 114 19.22 6.43 -17.13
C ILE A 114 19.50 6.63 -15.64
N LEU A 115 18.51 6.41 -14.77
CA LEU A 115 18.69 6.52 -13.33
C LEU A 115 19.69 5.49 -12.82
N GLY A 116 19.59 4.22 -13.26
CA GLY A 116 20.53 3.16 -12.93
C GLY A 116 21.96 3.49 -13.37
N LEU A 117 22.14 4.01 -14.59
CA LEU A 117 23.45 4.50 -15.06
C LEU A 117 23.99 5.62 -14.16
N ARG A 118 23.16 6.60 -13.81
CA ARG A 118 23.56 7.72 -12.94
C ARG A 118 23.92 7.26 -11.53
N PHE A 119 23.20 6.29 -10.98
CA PHE A 119 23.54 5.66 -9.70
C PHE A 119 24.86 4.91 -9.77
N GLY A 120 25.06 4.07 -10.79
CA GLY A 120 26.32 3.35 -10.99
C GLY A 120 27.52 4.29 -11.11
N LEU A 121 27.41 5.35 -11.92
CA LEU A 121 28.46 6.36 -12.05
C LEU A 121 28.80 7.03 -10.71
N ALA A 122 27.79 7.45 -9.95
CA ALA A 122 28.00 8.09 -8.66
C ALA A 122 28.62 7.12 -7.64
N ALA A 123 28.18 5.86 -7.61
CA ALA A 123 28.73 4.85 -6.71
C ALA A 123 30.21 4.58 -7.01
N MET A 124 30.58 4.48 -8.29
CA MET A 124 31.99 4.30 -8.69
C MET A 124 32.87 5.48 -8.26
N LYS A 125 32.36 6.72 -8.32
CA LYS A 125 33.09 7.89 -7.81
C LYS A 125 33.35 7.80 -6.31
N LEU A 126 32.37 7.33 -5.52
CA LEU A 126 32.55 7.12 -4.08
C LEU A 126 33.65 6.09 -3.81
N VAL A 127 33.66 4.98 -4.55
CA VAL A 127 34.69 3.93 -4.42
C VAL A 127 36.08 4.46 -4.75
N ILE A 128 36.24 5.22 -5.84
CA ILE A 128 37.53 5.82 -6.23
C ILE A 128 38.06 6.78 -5.14
N ASN A 129 37.15 7.48 -4.47
CA ASN A 129 37.49 8.39 -3.37
C ASN A 129 37.65 7.68 -2.02
N GLU A 130 37.55 6.35 -1.97
CA GLU A 130 37.59 5.54 -0.73
C GLU A 130 36.48 5.92 0.28
N GLU A 131 35.37 6.48 -0.21
CA GLU A 131 34.20 6.90 0.58
C GLU A 131 33.23 5.72 0.79
N PHE A 132 33.56 4.83 1.72
CA PHE A 132 32.72 3.68 2.09
C PHE A 132 31.68 4.04 3.16
N GLY A 133 30.63 3.22 3.29
CA GLY A 133 29.56 3.42 4.29
C GLY A 133 28.40 4.31 3.82
N ASP A 134 28.49 4.87 2.62
CA ASP A 134 27.43 5.66 1.99
C ASP A 134 26.77 4.89 0.81
N MET A 135 25.47 5.13 0.60
CA MET A 135 24.72 4.75 -0.60
C MET A 135 24.46 5.96 -1.48
N VAL A 136 24.16 5.71 -2.76
CA VAL A 136 23.67 6.74 -3.68
C VAL A 136 22.15 6.78 -3.67
N SER A 137 21.58 7.99 -3.73
CA SER A 137 20.14 8.19 -3.74
C SER A 137 19.75 9.38 -4.61
N LEU A 138 18.52 9.36 -5.13
CA LEU A 138 17.92 10.48 -5.86
C LEU A 138 17.21 11.40 -4.85
N GLN A 139 17.69 12.62 -4.70
CA GLN A 139 17.06 13.67 -3.90
C GLN A 139 16.58 14.80 -4.80
N GLY A 140 15.27 14.89 -5.01
CA GLY A 140 14.69 15.73 -6.06
C GLY A 140 15.19 15.27 -7.43
N ASN A 141 15.97 16.12 -8.10
CA ASN A 141 16.57 15.80 -9.42
C ASN A 141 18.08 15.50 -9.35
N GLN A 142 18.66 15.47 -8.15
CA GLN A 142 20.10 15.33 -7.92
C GLN A 142 20.45 13.95 -7.37
N ILE A 143 21.56 13.39 -7.83
CA ILE A 143 22.16 12.18 -7.24
C ILE A 143 23.08 12.62 -6.13
N LYS A 144 22.82 12.14 -4.91
CA LYS A 144 23.61 12.47 -3.72
C LYS A 144 24.00 11.20 -2.98
N LYS A 145 25.08 11.28 -2.22
CA LYS A 145 25.44 10.24 -1.25
C LYS A 145 24.63 10.41 0.03
N PHE A 146 24.36 9.31 0.72
CA PHE A 146 23.57 9.25 1.94
C PHE A 146 24.04 8.08 2.79
N SER A 147 24.08 8.21 4.12
CA SER A 147 24.55 7.15 5.01
C SER A 147 23.75 5.85 4.81
N LEU A 148 24.46 4.73 4.68
CA LEU A 148 23.83 3.40 4.63
C LEU A 148 23.08 3.09 5.92
N GLU A 149 23.62 3.48 7.07
CA GLU A 149 22.99 3.28 8.38
C GLU A 149 21.62 3.97 8.44
N GLU A 150 21.55 5.23 8.01
CA GLU A 150 20.30 5.98 7.93
C GLU A 150 19.34 5.42 6.86
N GLY A 151 19.89 4.92 5.74
CA GLY A 151 19.12 4.32 4.66
C GLY A 151 18.48 2.98 5.03
N ALA A 152 19.13 2.20 5.90
CA ALA A 152 18.66 0.90 6.37
C ALA A 152 17.57 0.98 7.45
N LYS A 153 17.40 2.14 8.09
CA LYS A 153 16.33 2.35 9.09
C LYS A 153 14.96 2.18 8.44
N LYS A 154 14.09 1.40 9.09
CA LYS A 154 12.68 1.31 8.69
C LYS A 154 12.02 2.68 8.82
N LYS A 155 11.51 3.20 7.71
CA LYS A 155 10.70 4.42 7.69
C LYS A 155 9.25 4.05 7.49
N TYR A 156 8.43 4.37 8.49
CA TYR A 156 6.99 4.37 8.35
C TYR A 156 6.54 5.70 7.77
N ILE A 157 5.46 5.69 7.00
CA ILE A 157 4.76 6.92 6.64
C ILE A 157 4.17 7.46 7.95
N VAL A 158 4.68 8.59 8.43
CA VAL A 158 4.12 9.27 9.61
C VAL A 158 2.68 9.69 9.33
N SER A 159 1.80 9.65 10.32
CA SER A 159 0.38 10.02 10.14
C SER A 159 0.20 11.47 9.72
N GLU A 160 1.06 12.36 10.21
CA GLU A 160 1.04 13.80 9.94
C GLU A 160 2.04 14.13 8.82
N ASN A 161 1.59 14.05 7.56
CA ASN A 161 2.35 14.56 6.42
C ASN A 161 1.42 14.96 5.26
N ASP A 162 1.97 15.74 4.34
CA ASP A 162 1.27 16.27 3.16
C ASP A 162 0.61 15.16 2.31
N LYS A 163 1.17 13.95 2.26
CA LYS A 163 0.59 12.83 1.49
C LYS A 163 -0.67 12.30 2.17
N MET A 164 -0.68 12.20 3.49
CA MET A 164 -1.85 11.77 4.26
C MET A 164 -2.93 12.85 4.24
N GLU A 165 -2.55 14.11 4.38
CA GLU A 165 -3.48 15.23 4.23
C GLU A 165 -4.08 15.29 2.82
N LEU A 166 -3.26 15.15 1.77
CA LEU A 166 -3.71 15.12 0.40
C LEU A 166 -4.69 13.96 0.15
N ARG A 167 -4.40 12.76 0.68
CA ARG A 167 -5.32 11.61 0.62
C ARG A 167 -6.68 11.98 1.21
N ASP A 168 -6.70 12.57 2.41
CA ASP A 168 -7.94 12.90 3.11
C ASP A 168 -8.73 14.00 2.40
N LEU A 169 -8.04 15.01 1.86
CA LEU A 169 -8.65 16.06 1.05
C LEU A 169 -9.23 15.52 -0.26
N LEU A 170 -8.52 14.64 -0.96
CA LEU A 170 -9.02 14.01 -2.20
C LEU A 170 -10.30 13.21 -1.97
N VAL A 171 -10.42 12.54 -0.81
CA VAL A 171 -11.64 11.83 -0.42
C VAL A 171 -12.75 12.83 -0.11
N LYS A 172 -12.51 13.86 0.70
CA LYS A 172 -13.51 14.87 1.10
C LYS A 172 -14.05 15.66 -0.09
N VAL A 173 -13.17 16.24 -0.91
CA VAL A 173 -13.53 17.10 -2.06
C VAL A 173 -14.41 16.35 -3.06
N ARG A 174 -14.15 15.05 -3.28
CA ARG A 174 -14.91 14.24 -4.23
C ARG A 174 -16.39 14.11 -3.89
N TYR A 175 -16.77 14.24 -2.62
CA TYR A 175 -18.17 14.17 -2.20
C TYR A 175 -18.85 15.54 -2.12
N LEU A 176 -18.07 16.61 -1.91
CA LEU A 176 -18.61 17.98 -1.93
C LEU A 176 -19.14 18.38 -3.32
N SER A 177 -18.55 17.87 -4.40
CA SER A 177 -19.00 18.19 -5.77
C SER A 177 -20.30 17.51 -6.20
N LYS A 178 -20.87 16.65 -5.36
CA LYS A 178 -22.10 15.88 -5.64
C LYS A 178 -23.25 16.19 -4.67
N GLN A 179 -23.05 17.10 -3.72
CA GLN A 179 -24.10 17.71 -2.91
C GLN A 179 -24.64 18.94 -3.64
#